data_AF-A0A847NU90-F1
#
_entry.id   AF-A0A847NU90-F1
#
_cell.length_a   1.000
_cell.length_b   1.000
_cell.length_c   1.000
_cell.angle_alpha   90.00
_cell.angle_beta   90.00
_cell.angle_gamma   90.00
#
_symmetry.space_group_name_H-M   'P 1'
#
loop_
_entity.id
_entity.type
_entity.pdbx_description
1 polymer ?
#
loop_
_entity_poly.entity_id
_entity_poly.type
_entity_poly.pdbx_seq_one_letter_code
_entity_poly.pdbx_strand_id
1 'polypeptide(L)' 'ILDISEFWEQKLAAIACYRSQFVDGRSQEPPTFIDRLRDQASTWGWAIGARYGEPFASREPIGLSGFGKLV' A
#
# COMPACT_ATOMS: atom_id res chain seq x y z
N ILE A 1 -3.81 6.87 6.84
CA ILE A 1 -3.39 6.29 5.55
C ILE A 1 -2.34 7.24 4.99
N LEU A 2 -1.23 6.73 4.49
CA LEU A 2 -0.18 7.53 3.88
C LEU A 2 -0.30 7.44 2.35
N ASP A 3 -0.24 8.58 1.64
CA ASP A 3 -0.13 8.56 0.18
C ASP A 3 1.24 7.99 -0.21
N ILE A 4 1.23 6.89 -0.96
CA ILE A 4 2.44 6.21 -1.45
C ILE A 4 2.50 6.23 -2.98
N SER A 5 1.74 7.10 -3.64
CA SER A 5 1.60 7.13 -5.09
C SER A 5 2.93 7.31 -5.82
N GLU A 6 3.80 8.18 -5.31
CA GLU A 6 5.14 8.43 -5.87
C GLU A 6 6.10 7.25 -5.66
N PHE A 7 5.83 6.39 -4.68
CA PHE A 7 6.71 5.29 -4.26
C PHE A 7 6.18 3.91 -4.66
N TRP A 8 5.04 3.84 -5.35
CA TRP A 8 4.37 2.59 -5.68
C TRP A 8 5.26 1.64 -6.48
N GLU A 9 5.91 2.15 -7.53
CA GLU A 9 6.80 1.34 -8.37
C GLU A 9 8.02 0.81 -7.58
N GLN A 10 8.56 1.61 -6.68
CA GLN A 10 9.67 1.20 -5.82
C GLN A 10 9.22 0.12 -4.82
N LYS A 11 8.03 0.26 -4.22
CA LYS A 11 7.43 -0.77 -3.36
C LYS A 11 7.23 -2.08 -4.12
N LEU A 12 6.70 -2.01 -5.34
CA LEU A 12 6.47 -3.18 -6.19
C LEU A 12 7.80 -3.88 -6.54
N ALA A 13 8.82 -3.11 -6.93
CA ALA A 13 10.15 -3.64 -7.22
C ALA A 13 10.79 -4.34 -6.00
N ALA A 14 10.68 -3.74 -4.81
CA ALA A 14 11.20 -4.33 -3.58
C ALA A 14 10.53 -5.67 -3.25
N ILE A 15 9.21 -5.79 -3.47
CA ILE A 15 8.47 -7.04 -3.25
C ILE A 15 8.86 -8.08 -4.29
N ALA A 16 9.03 -7.68 -5.55
CA ALA A 16 9.44 -8.57 -6.64
C ALA A 16 10.82 -9.22 -6.42
N CYS A 17 11.71 -8.60 -5.63
CA CYS A 17 12.99 -9.20 -5.26
C CYS A 17 12.83 -10.53 -4.47
N TYR A 18 11.74 -10.71 -3.73
CA TYR A 18 11.48 -11.90 -2.93
C TYR A 18 10.69 -12.96 -3.71
N ARG A 19 11.26 -13.39 -4.85
CA ARG A 19 10.61 -14.32 -5.79
C ARG A 19 10.11 -15.61 -5.16
N SER A 20 10.93 -16.25 -4.32
CA SER A 20 10.54 -17.49 -3.63
C SER A 20 9.34 -17.34 -2.71
N GLN A 21 9.06 -16.11 -2.27
CA GLN A 21 7.94 -15.82 -1.39
C GLN A 21 6.70 -15.43 -2.17
N PHE A 22 6.80 -14.73 -3.31
CA PHE A 22 5.65 -14.11 -3.97
C PHE A 22 5.35 -14.62 -5.38
N VAL A 23 6.27 -15.36 -6.00
CA VAL A 23 6.18 -15.77 -7.42
C VAL A 23 6.33 -17.28 -7.56
N ASP A 24 7.44 -17.84 -7.09
CA ASP A 24 7.78 -19.23 -7.37
C ASP A 24 6.88 -20.17 -6.55
N GLY A 25 6.29 -21.18 -7.19
CA GLY A 25 5.41 -22.15 -6.54
C GLY A 25 4.01 -21.64 -6.17
N ARG A 26 3.62 -20.43 -6.61
CA ARG A 26 2.27 -19.88 -6.42
C ARG A 26 1.48 -19.90 -7.73
N SER A 27 0.14 -19.91 -7.60
CA SER A 27 -0.74 -19.74 -8.77
C SER A 27 -0.52 -18.37 -9.41
N GLN A 28 -0.40 -18.35 -10.74
CA GLN A 28 -0.31 -17.14 -11.55
C GLN A 28 -1.67 -16.75 -12.16
N GLU A 29 -2.74 -17.47 -11.78
CA GLU A 29 -4.10 -17.11 -12.18
C GLU A 29 -4.56 -15.88 -11.39
N PRO A 30 -5.08 -14.85 -12.07
CA PRO A 30 -5.61 -13.67 -11.39
C PRO A 30 -6.82 -13.99 -10.49
N PRO A 31 -6.98 -13.27 -9.36
CA PRO A 31 -6.08 -12.26 -8.83
C PRO A 31 -4.90 -12.89 -8.09
N THR A 32 -3.68 -12.63 -8.59
CA THR A 32 -2.42 -13.01 -7.95
C THR A 32 -2.23 -12.24 -6.64
N PHE A 33 -1.22 -12.62 -5.87
CA PHE A 33 -0.86 -11.87 -4.65
C PHE A 33 -0.57 -10.39 -4.96
N ILE A 34 0.15 -10.12 -6.06
CA ILE A 34 0.53 -8.77 -6.46
C ILE A 34 -0.70 -7.96 -6.93
N ASP A 35 -1.66 -8.61 -7.61
CA ASP A 35 -2.92 -7.95 -7.99
C ASP A 35 -3.70 -7.51 -6.74
N ARG A 36 -3.85 -8.42 -5.77
CA ARG A 36 -4.55 -8.10 -4.51
C ARG A 36 -3.85 -6.98 -3.73
N LEU A 37 -2.52 -6.95 -3.74
CA LEU A 37 -1.74 -5.89 -3.10
C LEU A 37 -2.00 -4.53 -3.78
N ARG A 38 -2.04 -4.50 -5.11
CA ARG A 38 -2.37 -3.31 -5.88
C ARG A 38 -3.77 -2.82 -5.60
N ASP A 39 -4.75 -3.73 -5.60
CA ASP A 39 -6.15 -3.40 -5.35
C ASP A 39 -6.36 -2.84 -3.94
N GLN A 40 -5.70 -3.42 -2.94
CA GLN A 40 -5.73 -2.92 -1.58
C GLN A 40 -5.13 -1.52 -1.47
N ALA A 41 -3.94 -1.30 -2.05
CA ALA A 41 -3.31 0.03 -2.05
C ALA A 41 -4.18 1.06 -2.78
N SER A 42 -4.80 0.69 -3.91
CA SER A 42 -5.73 1.56 -4.64
C SER A 42 -6.98 1.89 -3.82
N THR A 43 -7.51 0.92 -3.09
CA THR A 43 -8.69 1.10 -2.24
C THR A 43 -8.41 2.11 -1.11
N TRP A 44 -7.25 1.98 -0.45
CA TRP A 44 -6.86 2.93 0.58
C TRP A 44 -6.47 4.30 0.03
N GLY A 45 -5.86 4.34 -1.16
CA GLY A 45 -5.58 5.59 -1.86
C GLY A 45 -6.87 6.35 -2.14
N TRP A 46 -7.88 5.66 -2.68
CA TRP A 46 -9.19 6.24 -2.94
C TRP A 46 -9.82 6.87 -1.70
N ALA A 47 -9.68 6.25 -0.53
CA ALA A 47 -10.21 6.77 0.74
C ALA A 47 -9.60 8.12 1.19
N ILE A 48 -8.43 8.51 0.65
CA ILE A 48 -7.77 9.80 0.93
C ILE A 48 -7.59 10.68 -0.31
N GLY A 49 -8.20 10.32 -1.44
CA GLY A 49 -8.06 11.07 -2.70
C GLY A 49 -6.71 10.90 -3.41
N ALA A 50 -5.96 9.84 -3.09
CA ALA A 50 -4.68 9.49 -3.71
C ALA A 50 -4.82 8.28 -4.65
N ARG A 51 -3.80 8.00 -5.47
CA ARG A 51 -3.79 6.80 -6.34
C ARG A 51 -3.53 5.54 -5.53
N TYR A 52 -2.58 5.59 -4.60
CA TYR A 52 -2.21 4.47 -3.74
C TYR A 52 -2.04 4.96 -2.30
N GLY A 53 -2.60 4.21 -1.35
CA GLY A 53 -2.51 4.51 0.07
C GLY A 53 -2.03 3.31 0.88
N GLU A 54 -1.18 3.57 1.88
CA GLU A 54 -0.80 2.57 2.87
C GLU A 54 -1.56 2.82 4.17
N PRO A 55 -2.37 1.86 4.65
CA PRO A 55 -3.02 1.97 5.95
C PRO A 55 -2.01 1.68 7.07
N PHE A 56 -2.06 2.50 8.12
CA PHE A 56 -1.33 2.24 9.36
C PHE A 56 -2.33 2.15 10.51
N ALA A 57 -2.12 1.18 11.39
CA ALA A 57 -2.89 1.05 12.62
C ALA A 57 -2.08 1.61 13.79
N SER A 58 -2.74 2.33 14.68
CA SER A 58 -2.17 2.78 15.96
C SER A 58 -3.07 2.31 17.09
N ARG A 59 -2.46 1.87 18.20
CA ARG A 59 -3.21 1.50 19.42
C ARG A 59 -3.70 2.74 20.15
N GLU A 60 -2.85 3.76 20.25
CA GLU A 60 -3.23 5.05 20.81
C GLU A 60 -3.77 6.00 19.72
N PRO A 61 -4.60 6.99 20.10
CA PRO A 61 -4.98 8.07 19.20
C PRO A 61 -3.75 8.79 18.63
N ILE A 62 -3.78 9.13 17.35
CA ILE A 62 -2.71 9.91 16.72
C ILE A 62 -2.76 11.34 17.25
N GLY A 63 -1.69 11.77 17.92
CA GLY A 63 -1.54 13.14 18.37
C GLY A 63 -1.28 14.09 17.19
N LEU A 64 -2.00 15.19 17.13
CA LEU A 64 -1.79 16.27 16.16
C LEU A 64 -1.19 17.48 16.89
N SER A 65 -0.13 18.06 16.35
CA SER A 65 0.49 19.28 16.90
C SER A 65 -0.26 20.56 16.56
N GLY A 66 -1.28 20.47 15.70
CA GLY A 66 -2.19 21.56 15.34
C GLY A 66 -3.00 21.24 14.09
N PHE A 67 -4.10 21.96 13.87
CA PHE A 67 -4.99 21.74 12.71
C PHE A 67 -4.32 22.05 11.36
N GLY A 68 -3.31 22.95 11.32
CA GLY A 68 -2.55 23.24 10.10
C GLY A 68 -1.67 22.10 9.61
N LYS A 69 -1.64 20.96 10.31
CA LYS A 69 -0.94 19.73 9.91
C LYS A 69 -1.91 18.65 9.39
N LEU A 70 -3.18 19.00 9.18
CA LEU A 70 -4.20 18.14 8.56
C LEU A 70 -4.25 18.25 7.03
N VAL A 71 -3.40 19.08 6.44
CA VAL A 71 -3.36 19.39 5.00
C VAL A 71 -2.08 18.89 4.38
#